data_AF-A0A849I7C1-F1
#
_entry.id   AF-A0A849I7C1-F1
#
_cell.length_a   1.000
_cell.length_b   1.000
_cell.length_c   1.000
_cell.angle_alpha   90.00
_cell.angle_beta   90.00
_cell.angle_gamma   90.00
#
_symmetry.space_group_name_H-M   'P 1'
#
loop_
_entity.id
_entity.type
_entity.pdbx_description
1 polymer ?
#
loop_
_entity_poly.entity_id
_entity_poly.type
_entity_poly.pdbx_seq_one_letter_code
_entity_poly.pdbx_strand_id
1 'polypeptide(L)'
;AMEFHGARYVHIHVPCPLGWGSNPSDTIRVARLAVESGLFPLFEAQYGELTNSQKIRRKVPVEEYLRLQKRFSHLFSRKDDQAIDLIQRIADRNIAKFGLMEEA
;
A
#
# COMPACT_ATOMS: atom_id res chain seq x y z
N ALA A 1 -11.49 -17.09 3.66
CA ALA A 1 -12.55 -16.42 2.84
C ALA A 1 -13.55 -17.39 2.22
N MET A 2 -13.12 -18.43 1.50
CA MET A 2 -14.05 -19.36 0.82
C MET A 2 -14.85 -20.25 1.79
N GLU A 3 -14.35 -20.43 3.01
CA GLU A 3 -14.99 -21.18 4.09
C GLU A 3 -15.98 -20.33 4.91
N PHE A 4 -16.06 -19.03 4.67
CA PHE A 4 -16.94 -18.13 5.44
C PHE A 4 -18.38 -18.24 4.94
N HIS A 5 -19.30 -18.54 5.84
CA HIS A 5 -20.73 -18.61 5.55
C HIS A 5 -21.39 -17.24 5.75
N GLY A 6 -21.62 -16.52 4.66
CA GLY A 6 -22.26 -15.20 4.67
C GLY A 6 -21.72 -14.29 3.57
N ALA A 7 -22.16 -13.02 3.59
CA ALA A 7 -21.61 -12.00 2.70
C ALA A 7 -20.12 -11.76 3.02
N ARG A 8 -19.31 -11.63 1.97
CA ARG A 8 -17.85 -11.45 2.07
C ARG A 8 -17.35 -10.50 1.00
N TYR A 9 -16.31 -9.76 1.33
CA TYR A 9 -15.67 -8.80 0.43
C TYR A 9 -14.16 -9.04 0.40
N VAL A 10 -13.57 -8.98 -0.80
CA VAL A 10 -12.12 -9.10 -0.99
C VAL A 10 -11.68 -7.93 -1.87
N HIS A 11 -10.85 -7.05 -1.31
CA HIS A 11 -10.22 -5.96 -2.04
C HIS A 11 -8.83 -6.38 -2.51
N ILE A 12 -8.63 -6.45 -3.82
CA ILE A 12 -7.35 -6.85 -4.40
C ILE A 12 -6.66 -5.64 -5.02
N HIS A 13 -5.44 -5.36 -4.60
CA HIS A 13 -4.59 -4.36 -5.26
C HIS A 13 -4.03 -4.94 -6.56
N VAL A 14 -4.48 -4.41 -7.71
CA VAL A 14 -4.04 -4.86 -9.03
C VAL A 14 -3.26 -3.73 -9.71
N PRO A 15 -1.91 -3.77 -9.73
CA PRO A 15 -1.14 -2.82 -10.50
C PRO A 15 -1.49 -2.88 -11.99
N CYS A 16 -1.75 -1.70 -12.55
CA CYS A 16 -2.09 -1.55 -13.96
C CYS A 16 -0.95 -0.79 -14.67
N PRO A 17 -0.03 -1.49 -15.35
CA PRO A 17 1.12 -0.84 -16.00
C PRO A 17 0.70 0.26 -16.97
N LEU A 18 -0.36 0.02 -17.75
CA LEU A 18 -0.90 0.99 -18.70
C LEU A 18 -1.44 2.24 -17.99
N GLY A 19 -2.33 2.07 -17.01
CA GLY A 19 -2.99 3.18 -16.33
C GLY A 19 -2.06 3.95 -15.39
N TRP A 20 -1.04 3.29 -14.82
CA TRP A 20 -0.12 3.91 -13.86
C TRP A 20 1.17 4.39 -14.53
N GLY A 21 1.41 3.95 -15.77
CA GLY A 21 2.62 4.22 -16.54
C GLY A 21 3.88 3.61 -15.91
N SER A 22 3.77 2.45 -15.27
CA SER A 22 4.91 1.68 -14.76
C SER A 22 5.41 0.68 -15.81
N ASN A 23 6.65 0.22 -15.67
CA ASN A 23 7.16 -0.84 -16.54
C ASN A 23 6.37 -2.15 -16.30
N PRO A 24 5.83 -2.82 -17.34
CA PRO A 24 5.12 -4.09 -17.17
C PRO A 24 5.92 -5.16 -16.42
N SER A 25 7.25 -5.21 -16.58
CA SER A 25 8.10 -6.17 -15.85
C SER A 25 8.17 -5.91 -14.34
N ASP A 26 7.83 -4.70 -13.89
CA ASP A 26 7.88 -4.30 -12.48
C ASP A 26 6.56 -4.54 -11.74
N THR A 27 5.55 -5.16 -12.37
CA THR A 27 4.20 -5.36 -11.77
C THR A 27 4.26 -5.94 -10.35
N ILE A 28 5.05 -6.99 -10.13
CA ILE A 28 5.22 -7.61 -8.81
C ILE A 28 5.97 -6.70 -7.84
N ARG A 29 6.97 -5.97 -8.33
CA ARG A 29 7.72 -5.00 -7.52
C ARG A 29 6.83 -3.87 -7.04
N VAL A 30 5.99 -3.31 -7.92
CA VAL A 30 5.02 -2.26 -7.59
C VAL A 30 4.02 -2.76 -6.55
N ALA A 31 3.50 -3.98 -6.70
CA ALA A 31 2.60 -4.59 -5.72
C ALA A 31 3.25 -4.73 -4.33
N ARG A 32 4.50 -5.21 -4.27
CA ARG A 32 5.24 -5.33 -3.01
C ARG A 32 5.49 -3.97 -2.36
N LEU A 33 5.91 -2.98 -3.15
CA LEU A 33 6.16 -1.63 -2.65
C LEU A 33 4.89 -0.94 -2.12
N ALA A 34 3.71 -1.25 -2.66
CA ALA A 34 2.44 -0.76 -2.12
C ALA A 34 2.22 -1.23 -0.67
N VAL A 35 2.61 -2.47 -0.36
CA VAL A 35 2.52 -3.06 0.98
C VAL A 35 3.67 -2.57 1.87
N GLU A 36 4.91 -2.62 1.38
CA GLU A 36 6.13 -2.24 2.12
C GLU A 36 6.13 -0.76 2.52
N SER A 37 5.49 0.11 1.73
CA SER A 37 5.32 1.53 2.08
C SER A 37 4.20 1.79 3.09
N GLY A 38 3.34 0.82 3.37
CA GLY A 38 2.16 0.98 4.23
C GLY A 38 0.95 1.64 3.54
N LEU A 39 1.02 1.91 2.24
CA LEU A 39 -0.09 2.51 1.48
C LEU A 39 -1.23 1.51 1.21
N PHE A 40 -0.91 0.22 1.07
CA PHE A 40 -1.91 -0.85 0.92
C PHE A 40 -1.77 -1.89 2.05
N PRO A 41 -2.50 -1.71 3.16
CA PRO A 41 -2.53 -2.68 4.26
C PRO A 41 -3.08 -4.03 3.83
N LEU A 42 -2.45 -5.10 4.28
CA LEU A 42 -2.94 -6.47 4.12
C LEU A 42 -3.51 -6.94 5.46
N PHE A 43 -4.83 -7.09 5.51
CA PHE A 43 -5.52 -7.47 6.74
C PHE A 43 -6.81 -8.24 6.48
N GLU A 44 -7.30 -8.88 7.53
CA GLU A 44 -8.61 -9.52 7.59
C GLU A 44 -9.42 -8.87 8.72
N ALA A 45 -10.70 -8.65 8.48
CA ALA A 45 -11.62 -8.14 9.48
C ALA A 45 -12.94 -8.90 9.41
N GLN A 46 -13.54 -9.12 10.57
CA GLN A 46 -14.83 -9.80 10.71
C GLN A 46 -15.68 -9.00 11.69
N TYR A 47 -16.93 -8.74 11.31
CA TYR A 47 -17.91 -8.02 12.16
C TYR A 47 -17.42 -6.67 12.71
N GLY A 48 -16.59 -5.94 11.93
CA GLY A 48 -16.05 -4.63 12.31
C GLY A 48 -14.71 -4.69 13.05
N GLU A 49 -14.26 -5.87 13.46
CA GLU A 49 -13.02 -6.07 14.22
C GLU A 49 -11.89 -6.60 13.34
N LEU A 50 -10.67 -6.13 13.59
CA LEU A 50 -9.45 -6.61 12.92
C LEU A 50 -9.09 -7.99 13.48
N THR A 51 -9.13 -9.04 12.65
CA THR A 51 -8.82 -10.41 13.09
C THR A 51 -7.39 -10.82 12.77
N ASN A 52 -6.80 -10.25 11.73
CA ASN A 52 -5.46 -10.59 11.29
C ASN A 52 -4.85 -9.44 10.47
N SER A 53 -3.54 -9.27 10.52
CA SER A 53 -2.81 -8.37 9.63
C SER A 53 -1.43 -8.92 9.29
N GLN A 54 -1.01 -8.73 8.05
CA GLN A 54 0.32 -9.14 7.60
C GLN A 54 1.33 -8.05 7.96
N LYS A 55 2.36 -8.43 8.71
CA LYS A 55 3.45 -7.54 9.11
C LYS A 55 4.34 -7.17 7.91
N ILE A 56 4.70 -5.91 7.83
CA ILE A 56 5.66 -5.38 6.86
C ILE A 56 7.05 -5.81 7.30
N ARG A 57 7.71 -6.64 6.48
CA ARG A 57 9.07 -7.13 6.76
C ARG A 57 10.15 -6.07 6.54
N ARG A 58 9.93 -5.20 5.55
CA ARG A 58 10.85 -4.13 5.16
C ARG A 58 10.04 -2.88 4.90
N LYS A 59 10.02 -1.95 5.85
CA LYS A 59 9.40 -0.64 5.66
C LYS A 59 10.23 0.18 4.67
N VAL A 60 9.59 0.76 3.67
CA VAL A 60 10.21 1.71 2.73
C VAL A 60 9.46 3.05 2.75
N PRO A 61 10.12 4.16 2.42
CA PRO A 61 9.42 5.43 2.24
C PRO A 61 8.49 5.38 1.03
N VAL A 62 7.40 6.15 1.05
CA VAL A 62 6.36 6.12 0.00
C VAL A 62 6.92 6.46 -1.38
N GLU A 63 7.99 7.25 -1.45
CA GLU A 63 8.65 7.66 -2.68
C GLU A 63 9.19 6.47 -3.48
N GLU A 64 9.62 5.38 -2.83
CA GLU A 64 10.05 4.17 -3.55
C GLU A 64 8.91 3.57 -4.37
N TYR A 65 7.68 3.59 -3.83
CA TYR A 65 6.48 3.18 -4.55
C TYR A 65 6.09 4.21 -5.62
N LEU A 66 6.06 5.50 -5.27
CA LEU A 66 5.54 6.56 -6.15
C LEU A 66 6.41 6.78 -7.40
N ARG A 67 7.74 6.69 -7.29
CA ARG A 67 8.68 6.97 -8.40
C ARG A 67 8.55 6.02 -9.59
N LEU A 68 8.05 4.81 -9.38
CA LEU A 68 7.90 3.82 -10.45
C LEU A 68 6.69 4.07 -11.37
N GLN A 69 5.86 5.08 -11.05
CA GLN A 69 4.56 5.28 -11.67
C GLN A 69 4.46 6.69 -12.27
N LYS A 70 4.26 6.80 -13.59
CA LYS A 70 4.12 8.11 -14.25
C LYS A 70 2.95 8.94 -13.73
N ARG A 71 1.89 8.32 -13.18
CA ARG A 71 0.77 9.06 -12.57
C ARG A 71 1.19 9.99 -11.42
N PHE A 72 2.35 9.76 -10.80
CA PHE A 72 2.91 10.58 -9.72
C PHE A 72 4.11 11.44 -10.15
N SER A 73 4.46 11.46 -11.44
CA SER A 73 5.65 12.18 -11.94
C SER A 73 5.65 13.67 -11.59
N HIS A 74 4.47 14.29 -11.58
CA HIS A 74 4.28 15.70 -11.30
C HIS A 74 4.72 16.11 -9.88
N LEU A 75 4.63 15.19 -8.91
CA LEU A 75 5.09 15.43 -7.53
C LEU A 75 6.60 15.63 -7.49
N PHE A 76 7.34 14.83 -8.28
CA PHE A 76 8.80 14.89 -8.31
C PHE A 76 9.33 15.99 -9.22
N SER A 77 8.68 16.24 -10.36
CA SER A 77 9.10 17.34 -11.26
C SER A 77 8.95 18.71 -10.61
N ARG A 78 7.93 18.88 -9.76
CA ARG A 78 7.69 20.13 -9.03
C ARG A 78 8.40 20.18 -7.67
N LYS A 79 9.01 19.07 -7.23
CA LYS A 79 9.55 18.89 -5.87
C LYS A 79 8.52 19.26 -4.80
N ASP A 80 7.32 18.71 -4.95
CA ASP A 80 6.21 18.92 -4.01
C ASP A 80 6.38 18.02 -2.78
N ASP A 81 7.39 18.37 -1.97
CA ASP A 81 7.76 17.61 -0.78
C ASP A 81 6.63 17.60 0.25
N GLN A 82 5.80 18.65 0.28
CA GLN A 82 4.63 18.72 1.15
C GLN A 82 3.57 17.67 0.79
N ALA A 83 3.28 17.48 -0.50
CA ALA A 83 2.36 16.44 -0.93
C ALA A 83 2.91 15.03 -0.64
N ILE A 84 4.21 14.81 -0.82
CA ILE A 84 4.87 13.54 -0.49
C ILE A 84 4.77 13.24 1.01
N ASP A 85 5.06 14.24 1.86
CA ASP A 85 4.93 14.13 3.33
C ASP A 85 3.50 13.78 3.76
N LEU A 86 2.49 14.36 3.10
CA LEU A 86 1.10 14.02 3.38
C LEU A 86 0.78 12.56 3.02
N ILE A 87 1.31 12.06 1.90
CA ILE A 87 1.16 10.65 1.51
C ILE A 87 1.89 9.73 2.50
N GLN A 88 3.09 10.11 2.97
CA GLN A 88 3.83 9.37 3.99
C GLN A 88 3.04 9.28 5.30
N ARG A 89 2.41 10.38 5.74
CA ARG A 89 1.54 10.37 6.93
C ARG A 89 0.32 9.46 6.80
N ILE A 90 -0.23 9.28 5.59
CA ILE A 90 -1.30 8.31 5.34
C ILE A 90 -0.77 6.89 5.54
N ALA A 91 0.40 6.59 4.98
CA ALA A 91 1.08 5.30 5.16
C ALA A 91 1.37 5.02 6.65
N ASP A 92 1.91 5.99 7.39
CA ASP A 92 2.20 5.83 8.82
C ASP A 92 0.92 5.64 9.64
N ARG A 93 -0.16 6.37 9.32
CA ARG A 93 -1.47 6.18 9.95
C ARG A 93 -2.02 4.78 9.70
N ASN A 94 -1.88 4.27 8.48
CA ASN A 94 -2.29 2.90 8.15
C ASN A 94 -1.47 1.89 8.96
N ILE A 95 -0.16 2.06 9.03
CA ILE A 95 0.74 1.18 9.81
C ILE A 95 0.30 1.12 11.27
N ALA A 96 0.03 2.27 11.89
CA ALA A 96 -0.45 2.33 13.27
C ALA A 96 -1.84 1.70 13.43
N LYS A 97 -2.80 2.06 12.57
CA LYS A 97 -4.19 1.60 12.64
C LYS A 97 -4.34 0.08 12.51
N PHE A 98 -3.58 -0.53 11.61
CA PHE A 98 -3.67 -1.97 11.32
C PHE A 98 -2.58 -2.79 12.02
N GLY A 99 -1.76 -2.15 12.86
CA GLY A 99 -0.64 -2.78 13.55
C GLY A 99 0.29 -3.51 12.58
N LEU A 100 0.78 -2.84 11.53
CA LEU A 100 1.50 -3.51 10.44
C LEU A 100 2.98 -3.75 10.72
N MET A 101 3.49 -3.36 11.89
CA MET A 101 4.86 -3.60 12.33
C MET A 101 4.85 -4.49 13.58
N GLU A 102 5.97 -5.14 13.86
CA GLU A 102 6.20 -5.75 15.16
C GLU A 102 6.51 -4.66 16.19
N GLU A 103 6.01 -4.83 17.40
CA GLU A 103 6.45 -4.04 18.55
C GLU A 103 7.89 -4.44 18.85
N ALA A 104 8.77 -3.43 19.00
CA ALA A 104 10.19 -3.64 19.28
C ALA A 104 10.43 -4.16 20.70
#